data_AF-A0A929DHR3-F1
#
_entry.id   AF-A0A929DHR3-F1
#
_cell.length_a   1.000
_cell.length_b   1.000
_cell.length_c   1.000
_cell.angle_alpha   90.00
_cell.angle_beta   90.00
_cell.angle_gamma   90.00
#
_symmetry.space_group_name_H-M   'P 1'
#
loop_
_entity.id
_entity.type
_entity.pdbx_description
1 polymer ?
#
loop_
_entity_poly.entity_id
_entity_poly.type
_entity_poly.pdbx_seq_one_letter_code
_entity_poly.pdbx_strand_id
1 'polypeptide(L)'
;MTIDVKITRVREEMENAGMDAYIIPITDPHQGEYMPERYRSITWLTGFTGSAGTVVITRDFAGLWTDSRYFIQAEQQLRNLPVSLVKLKVPHTPEYIEWITETLPGNSRVGIDGKVVSVSLVRQIKESFS
;
A
#
# COMPACT_ATOMS: atom_id res chain seq x y z
N MET A 1 13.32 -10.84 -11.16
CA MET A 1 12.70 -9.53 -11.41
C MET A 1 13.08 -8.59 -10.27
N THR A 2 13.70 -7.46 -10.57
CA THR A 2 14.07 -6.45 -9.55
C THR A 2 12.81 -5.74 -9.02
N ILE A 3 12.94 -5.04 -7.90
CA ILE A 3 11.83 -4.30 -7.29
C ILE A 3 11.39 -3.13 -8.17
N ASP A 4 12.34 -2.45 -8.83
CA ASP A 4 12.03 -1.42 -9.83
C ASP A 4 11.11 -1.93 -10.93
N VAL A 5 11.43 -3.08 -11.52
CA VAL A 5 10.61 -3.68 -12.57
C VAL A 5 9.22 -4.08 -12.05
N LYS A 6 9.11 -4.50 -10.78
CA LYS A 6 7.80 -4.82 -10.17
C LYS A 6 6.93 -3.57 -10.04
N ILE A 7 7.49 -2.47 -9.52
CA ILE A 7 6.77 -1.21 -9.35
C ILE A 7 6.36 -0.62 -10.71
N THR A 8 7.26 -0.65 -11.70
CA THR A 8 6.94 -0.22 -13.08
C THR A 8 5.76 -1.02 -13.64
N ARG A 9 5.78 -2.35 -13.52
CA ARG A 9 4.68 -3.19 -14.01
C ARG A 9 3.36 -2.91 -13.29
N VAL A 10 3.38 -2.66 -11.98
CA VAL A 10 2.16 -2.28 -11.26
C VAL A 10 1.60 -0.96 -11.82
N ARG A 11 2.46 0.02 -12.13
CA ARG A 11 2.03 1.29 -12.73
C ARG A 11 1.46 1.11 -14.14
N GLU A 12 2.06 0.26 -14.96
CA GLU A 12 1.54 -0.08 -16.30
C GLU A 12 0.13 -0.71 -16.20
N GLU A 13 -0.08 -1.65 -15.27
CA GLU A 13 -1.41 -2.24 -15.05
C GLU A 13 -2.42 -1.23 -14.49
N MET A 14 -1.99 -0.34 -13.61
CA MET A 14 -2.82 0.77 -13.12
C MET A 14 -3.26 1.68 -14.26
N GLU A 15 -2.34 2.07 -15.15
CA GLU A 15 -2.64 2.89 -16.32
C GLU A 15 -3.64 2.20 -17.26
N ASN A 16 -3.42 0.91 -17.55
CA ASN A 16 -4.33 0.10 -18.38
C ASN A 16 -5.74 0.00 -17.78
N ALA A 17 -5.86 -0.02 -16.45
CA ALA A 17 -7.14 -0.05 -15.73
C ALA A 17 -7.75 1.35 -15.50
N GLY A 18 -7.02 2.41 -15.83
CA GLY A 18 -7.37 3.80 -15.55
C GLY A 18 -7.45 4.11 -14.05
N MET A 19 -6.51 3.59 -13.26
CA MET A 19 -6.37 3.83 -11.82
C MET A 19 -5.28 4.88 -11.55
N ASP A 20 -5.57 5.83 -10.67
CA ASP A 20 -4.63 6.89 -10.25
C ASP A 20 -3.78 6.47 -9.04
N ALA A 21 -4.34 5.58 -8.20
CA ALA A 21 -3.63 4.97 -7.08
C ALA A 21 -4.06 3.51 -6.86
N TYR A 22 -3.18 2.72 -6.24
CA TYR A 22 -3.46 1.36 -5.82
C TYR A 22 -3.03 1.14 -4.37
N ILE A 23 -3.96 0.65 -3.54
CA ILE A 23 -3.74 0.40 -2.10
C ILE A 23 -3.61 -1.11 -1.88
N ILE A 24 -2.52 -1.50 -1.21
CA ILE A 24 -2.18 -2.90 -0.93
C ILE A 24 -1.93 -3.05 0.57
N PRO A 25 -2.89 -3.54 1.37
CA PRO A 25 -2.67 -3.84 2.78
C PRO A 25 -1.93 -5.17 2.97
N ILE A 26 -1.26 -5.36 4.12
CA ILE A 26 -0.83 -6.70 4.58
C ILE A 26 -2.04 -7.40 5.18
N THR A 27 -2.74 -8.20 4.38
CA THR A 27 -3.87 -9.00 4.85
C THR A 27 -4.23 -10.11 3.86
N ASP A 28 -5.02 -11.08 4.31
CA ASP A 28 -5.63 -12.12 3.49
C ASP A 28 -7.16 -11.97 3.47
N PRO A 29 -7.91 -12.79 2.71
CA PRO A 29 -9.37 -12.69 2.66
C PRO A 29 -10.10 -12.89 4.00
N HIS A 30 -9.42 -13.41 5.01
CA HIS A 30 -9.97 -13.69 6.33
C HIS A 30 -9.44 -12.75 7.41
N GLN A 31 -8.61 -11.78 7.03
CA GLN A 31 -7.92 -10.86 7.94
C GLN A 31 -7.18 -11.61 9.07
N GLY A 32 -6.60 -12.76 8.73
CA GLY A 32 -5.89 -13.62 9.67
C GLY A 32 -4.61 -12.95 10.20
N GLU A 33 -4.24 -13.30 11.44
CA GLU A 33 -3.01 -12.82 12.07
C GLU A 33 -1.75 -13.32 11.34
N TYR A 34 -1.78 -14.57 10.88
CA TYR A 34 -0.69 -15.20 10.15
C TYR A 34 -1.05 -15.43 8.70
N MET A 35 -0.43 -14.66 7.83
CA MET A 35 -0.74 -14.67 6.41
C MET A 35 0.01 -15.78 5.66
N PRO A 36 -0.71 -16.62 4.88
CA PRO A 36 -0.09 -17.58 3.98
C PRO A 36 0.84 -16.89 2.97
N GLU A 37 1.88 -17.61 2.51
CA GLU A 37 2.88 -17.06 1.59
C GLU A 37 2.25 -16.47 0.31
N ARG A 38 1.19 -17.10 -0.20
CA ARG A 38 0.44 -16.65 -1.38
C ARG A 38 -0.11 -15.21 -1.27
N TYR A 39 -0.36 -14.72 -0.06
CA TYR A 39 -0.91 -13.38 0.18
C TYR A 39 0.16 -12.36 0.60
N ARG A 40 1.45 -12.73 0.62
CA ARG A 40 2.59 -11.82 0.93
C ARG A 40 2.94 -10.86 -0.22
N SER A 41 1.92 -10.17 -0.75
CA SER A 41 2.03 -9.24 -1.87
C SER A 41 3.01 -8.11 -1.59
N ILE A 42 3.00 -7.52 -0.39
CA ILE A 42 3.94 -6.45 -0.02
C ILE A 42 5.38 -6.98 -0.01
N THR A 43 5.64 -8.13 0.62
CA THR A 43 6.99 -8.70 0.62
C THR A 43 7.48 -8.99 -0.78
N TRP A 44 6.63 -9.56 -1.63
CA TRP A 44 6.99 -9.77 -3.04
C TRP A 44 7.27 -8.45 -3.75
N LEU A 45 6.46 -7.42 -3.52
CA LEU A 45 6.52 -6.14 -4.23
C LEU A 45 7.71 -5.27 -3.79
N THR A 46 7.95 -5.16 -2.48
CA THR A 46 8.87 -4.18 -1.89
C THR A 46 10.06 -4.80 -1.16
N GLY A 47 10.05 -6.12 -0.93
CA GLY A 47 11.05 -6.79 -0.09
C GLY A 47 10.84 -6.59 1.41
N PHE A 48 9.86 -5.79 1.84
CA PHE A 48 9.55 -5.58 3.25
C PHE A 48 8.94 -6.85 3.88
N THR A 49 9.51 -7.29 5.01
CA THR A 49 9.09 -8.53 5.70
C THR A 49 8.42 -8.28 7.05
N GLY A 50 8.08 -7.04 7.38
CA GLY A 50 7.31 -6.75 8.60
C GLY A 50 5.87 -7.27 8.49
N SER A 51 5.23 -7.53 9.62
CA SER A 51 3.86 -8.07 9.63
C SER A 51 2.77 -7.01 9.63
N ALA A 52 3.12 -5.72 9.73
CA ALA A 52 2.18 -4.62 9.65
C ALA A 52 2.63 -3.59 8.62
N GLY A 53 1.72 -3.21 7.74
CA GLY A 53 1.94 -2.12 6.81
C GLY A 53 0.91 -2.04 5.70
N THR A 54 0.95 -0.95 4.95
CA THR A 54 0.16 -0.73 3.73
C THR A 54 1.03 -0.05 2.71
N VAL A 55 1.01 -0.56 1.48
CA VAL A 55 1.68 0.07 0.35
C VAL A 55 0.64 0.84 -0.46
N VAL A 56 0.97 2.08 -0.79
CA VAL A 56 0.21 2.88 -1.76
C VAL A 56 1.12 3.24 -2.91
N ILE A 57 0.67 2.94 -4.13
CA ILE A 57 1.36 3.32 -5.37
C ILE A 57 0.49 4.32 -6.10
N THR A 58 1.10 5.40 -6.56
CA THR A 58 0.53 6.33 -7.55
C THR A 58 1.41 6.29 -8.81
N ARG A 59 1.04 7.10 -9.82
CA ARG A 59 1.85 7.28 -11.03
C ARG A 59 3.31 7.61 -10.71
N ASP A 60 3.54 8.47 -9.72
CA ASP A 60 4.86 9.06 -9.47
C ASP A 60 5.44 8.69 -8.09
N PHE A 61 4.63 8.14 -7.18
CA PHE A 61 5.06 7.78 -5.83
C PHE A 61 4.77 6.32 -5.50
N ALA A 62 5.57 5.72 -4.62
CA ALA A 62 5.28 4.46 -3.97
C ALA A 62 5.73 4.55 -2.51
N GLY A 63 4.80 4.38 -1.57
CA GLY A 63 5.06 4.50 -0.15
C GLY A 63 4.66 3.25 0.62
N LEU A 64 5.43 2.90 1.64
CA LEU A 64 5.08 1.92 2.66
C LEU A 64 4.78 2.63 3.98
N TRP A 65 3.53 2.61 4.39
CA TRP A 65 3.10 3.01 5.73
C TRP A 65 3.27 1.84 6.68
N THR A 66 4.01 2.03 7.76
CA THR A 66 4.14 1.04 8.84
C THR A 66 4.30 1.74 10.18
N ASP A 67 4.20 0.99 11.28
CA ASP A 67 4.32 1.51 12.64
C ASP A 67 5.76 1.44 13.17
N SER A 68 5.97 2.01 14.35
CA SER A 68 7.29 2.20 14.95
C SER A 68 8.06 0.92 15.22
N ARG A 69 7.39 -0.23 15.30
CA ARG A 69 8.04 -1.55 15.46
C ARG A 69 8.93 -1.88 14.26
N TYR A 70 8.62 -1.33 13.09
CA TYR A 70 9.26 -1.68 11.83
C TYR A 70 10.07 -0.56 11.18
N PHE A 71 10.21 0.63 11.80
CA PHE A 71 10.93 1.74 11.16
C PHE A 71 12.36 1.41 10.76
N ILE A 72 13.16 0.87 11.68
CA ILE A 72 14.56 0.51 11.41
C ILE A 72 14.64 -0.58 10.34
N GLN A 73 13.76 -1.60 10.44
CA GLN A 73 13.70 -2.67 9.47
C GLN A 73 13.33 -2.15 8.07
N ALA A 74 12.32 -1.30 7.98
CA ALA A 74 11.87 -0.71 6.72
C ALA A 74 12.94 0.20 6.11
N GLU A 75 13.62 1.03 6.90
CA GLU A 75 14.74 1.86 6.40
C GLU A 75 15.88 1.02 5.83
N GLN A 76 16.16 -0.15 6.41
CA GLN A 76 17.17 -1.07 5.91
C GLN A 76 16.71 -1.80 4.65
N GLN A 77 15.49 -2.36 4.66
CA GLN A 77 14.95 -3.17 3.57
C GLN A 77 14.58 -2.34 2.34
N LEU A 78 14.18 -1.09 2.52
CA LEU A 78 13.80 -0.17 1.43
C LEU A 78 14.95 0.69 0.92
N ARG A 79 16.16 0.52 1.45
CA ARG A 79 17.31 1.35 1.08
C ARG A 79 17.61 1.22 -0.41
N ASN A 80 17.68 2.36 -1.11
CA ASN A 80 17.92 2.46 -2.54
C ASN A 80 16.85 1.76 -3.41
N LEU A 81 15.65 1.56 -2.87
CA LEU A 81 14.50 1.05 -3.63
C LEU A 81 13.54 2.19 -3.99
N PRO A 82 12.71 2.03 -5.02
CA PRO A 82 11.74 3.05 -5.45
C PRO A 82 10.51 3.14 -4.55
N VAL A 83 10.61 2.68 -3.29
CA VAL A 83 9.54 2.67 -2.30
C VAL A 83 10.00 3.43 -1.08
N SER A 84 9.32 4.53 -0.76
CA SER A 84 9.63 5.35 0.41
C SER A 84 8.97 4.81 1.67
N LEU A 85 9.69 4.79 2.79
CA LEU A 85 9.07 4.57 4.10
C LEU A 85 8.28 5.82 4.50
N VAL A 86 7.01 5.62 4.85
CA VAL A 86 6.17 6.62 5.51
C VAL A 86 5.88 6.16 6.93
N LYS A 87 6.40 6.90 7.92
CA LYS A 87 6.28 6.53 9.34
C LYS A 87 4.92 6.95 9.88
N LEU A 88 4.11 5.98 10.33
CA LEU A 88 2.86 6.29 11.01
C LEU A 88 3.12 7.10 12.28
N LYS A 89 2.31 8.13 12.51
CA LYS A 89 2.31 8.93 13.74
C LYS A 89 1.50 8.22 14.82
N VAL A 90 0.37 7.61 14.44
CA VAL A 90 -0.51 6.85 15.32
C VAL A 90 -0.59 5.39 14.86
N PRO A 91 -0.25 4.41 15.71
CA PRO A 91 -0.34 3.00 15.36
C PRO A 91 -1.76 2.61 14.93
N HIS A 92 -1.86 1.77 13.89
CA HIS A 92 -3.12 1.25 13.35
C HIS A 92 -4.06 2.29 12.72
N THR A 93 -3.64 3.54 12.58
CA THR A 93 -4.41 4.56 11.86
C THR A 93 -4.09 4.51 10.37
N PRO A 94 -5.10 4.50 9.48
CA PRO A 94 -4.88 4.49 8.04
C PRO A 94 -4.57 5.89 7.49
N GLU A 95 -3.49 6.51 7.98
CA GLU A 95 -3.03 7.86 7.58
C GLU A 95 -2.78 7.98 6.07
N TYR A 96 -2.60 6.86 5.36
CA TYR A 96 -2.51 6.85 3.91
C TYR A 96 -3.80 7.29 3.22
N ILE A 97 -4.98 7.15 3.85
CA ILE A 97 -6.25 7.61 3.26
C ILE A 97 -6.25 9.13 3.14
N GLU A 98 -5.91 9.82 4.24
CA GLU A 98 -5.75 11.28 4.26
C GLU A 98 -4.71 11.73 3.25
N TRP A 99 -3.54 11.07 3.23
CA TRP A 99 -2.49 11.36 2.25
C TRP A 99 -2.96 11.23 0.81
N ILE A 100 -3.72 10.17 0.47
CA ILE A 100 -4.24 9.98 -0.89
C ILE A 100 -5.24 11.10 -1.23
N THR A 101 -6.13 11.48 -0.30
CA THR A 101 -7.11 12.54 -0.55
C THR A 101 -6.48 13.92 -0.75
N GLU A 102 -5.35 14.18 -0.12
CA GLU A 102 -4.57 15.42 -0.31
C GLU A 102 -3.72 15.39 -1.59
N THR A 103 -3.26 14.20 -2.00
CA THR A 103 -2.31 14.04 -3.10
C THR A 103 -3.00 13.90 -4.46
N LEU A 104 -4.15 13.23 -4.50
CA LEU A 104 -4.84 12.94 -5.76
C LEU A 104 -5.82 14.06 -6.15
N PRO A 105 -5.96 14.36 -7.45
CA PRO A 105 -6.97 15.30 -7.92
C PRO A 105 -8.39 14.78 -7.68
N GLY A 106 -9.37 15.68 -7.69
CA GLY A 106 -10.78 15.29 -7.63
C GLY A 106 -11.17 14.30 -8.74
N ASN A 107 -12.11 13.40 -8.44
CA ASN A 107 -12.55 12.30 -9.32
C ASN A 107 -11.49 11.23 -9.65
N SER A 108 -10.40 11.16 -8.89
CA SER A 108 -9.40 10.09 -9.04
C SER A 108 -9.96 8.70 -8.72
N ARG A 109 -9.42 7.69 -9.37
CA ARG A 109 -9.81 6.28 -9.25
C ARG A 109 -8.77 5.51 -8.45
N VAL A 110 -9.16 5.09 -7.24
CA VAL A 110 -8.33 4.27 -6.36
C VAL A 110 -8.68 2.79 -6.51
N GLY A 111 -7.69 1.98 -6.87
CA GLY A 111 -7.82 0.52 -6.95
C GLY A 111 -7.48 -0.18 -5.63
N ILE A 112 -8.11 -1.34 -5.43
CA ILE A 112 -7.89 -2.26 -4.31
C ILE A 112 -8.10 -3.70 -4.79
N ASP A 113 -7.56 -4.68 -4.07
CA ASP A 113 -7.96 -6.08 -4.23
C ASP A 113 -9.21 -6.38 -3.38
N GLY A 114 -10.36 -6.50 -4.07
CA GLY A 114 -11.66 -6.77 -3.46
C GLY A 114 -11.78 -8.11 -2.74
N LYS A 115 -10.79 -9.02 -2.86
CA LYS A 115 -10.78 -10.29 -2.10
C LYS A 115 -10.19 -10.13 -0.70
N VAL A 116 -9.35 -9.13 -0.47
CA VAL A 116 -8.60 -8.97 0.80
C VAL A 116 -8.98 -7.70 1.55
N VAL A 117 -9.47 -6.68 0.85
CA VAL A 117 -9.88 -5.42 1.49
C VAL A 117 -11.27 -5.56 2.12
N SER A 118 -11.39 -5.20 3.40
CA SER A 118 -12.66 -5.25 4.13
C SER A 118 -13.64 -4.17 3.68
N VAL A 119 -14.94 -4.45 3.84
CA VAL A 119 -16.01 -3.47 3.57
C VAL A 119 -15.86 -2.20 4.41
N SER A 120 -15.39 -2.32 5.65
CA SER A 120 -15.14 -1.17 6.52
C SER A 120 -14.08 -0.22 5.95
N LEU A 121 -12.98 -0.76 5.44
CA LEU A 121 -11.92 0.04 4.83
C LEU A 121 -12.42 0.71 3.54
N VAL A 122 -13.18 0.00 2.70
CA VAL A 122 -13.79 0.61 1.50
C VAL A 122 -14.70 1.78 1.86
N ARG A 123 -15.52 1.66 2.90
CA ARG A 123 -16.40 2.74 3.36
C ARG A 123 -15.59 3.94 3.84
N GLN A 124 -14.59 3.71 4.67
CA GLN A 124 -13.71 4.76 5.18
C GLN A 124 -13.03 5.53 4.04
N ILE A 125 -12.48 4.81 3.04
CA ILE A 125 -11.88 5.44 1.86
C ILE A 125 -12.93 6.30 1.14
N LYS A 126 -14.11 5.76 0.83
CA LYS A 126 -15.17 6.50 0.12
C LYS A 126 -15.63 7.75 0.86
N GLU A 127 -15.78 7.66 2.18
CA GLU A 127 -16.18 8.79 3.02
C GLU A 127 -15.14 9.90 3.02
N SER A 128 -13.84 9.59 2.90
CA SER A 128 -12.78 10.59 2.82
C SER A 128 -12.65 11.29 1.46
N PHE A 129 -13.19 10.70 0.39
CA PHE A 129 -13.26 11.31 -0.94
C PHE A 129 -14.55 12.12 -1.20
N SER A 130 -15.46 12.18 -0.22
CA SER A 130 -16.74 12.89 -0.30
C SER A 130 -16.62 14.33 0.22
#